data_AF-D8SXZ2-F1
#
_entry.id   AF-D8SXZ2-F1
#
_cell.length_a   1.000
_cell.length_b   1.000
_cell.length_c   1.000
_cell.angle_alpha   90.00
_cell.angle_beta   90.00
_cell.angle_gamma   90.00
#
_symmetry.space_group_name_H-M   'P 1'
#
loop_
_entity.id
_entity.type
_entity.pdbx_description
1 polymer ?
#
loop_
_entity_poly.entity_id
_entity_poly.type
_entity_poly.pdbx_seq_one_letter_code
_entity_poly.pdbx_strand_id
1 'polypeptide(L)'
;MSDDESKEEKELDLSSADVVTKYKLAAEIVNKALQAVLAECKAGTKVVELCDRGDSYIKTQTASVYKNAKKKIDKGVAFPTCVSLNNTVCHFSPLAGDETALSEGDIVKIDLGCHIDGFVAVVAHTHVLQEGPVTGRAADVLAAANTAAEVALRLVRPGKKTRDVSEAIQKVAAAYDCKVAEGVLSHQMKQFVIDGNKVILSVSNPETRVDESEFEENEVYAIDIVTSTGEGKPKLLDERQTTVYKRAVDKSYHLKMKASRFIFSEISQKFPLMPFTARQLEEKRARLGLVECVNHELLQPYPVLHEKTGDLVAHIKFTVLLMPNGSDRITGHSVQDVQPSSTVDDPEIKSWLAMGIKSKKKGGGKKKKGL
;
A
#
# COMPACT_ATOMS: atom_id res chain seq x y z
N MET A 1 -17.58 14.79 -42.95
CA MET A 1 -16.74 15.39 -41.89
C MET A 1 -17.60 15.42 -40.65
N SER A 2 -17.50 14.37 -39.85
CA SER A 2 -18.18 14.27 -38.56
C SER A 2 -17.17 14.67 -37.51
N ASP A 3 -17.42 15.79 -36.85
CA ASP A 3 -16.70 16.25 -35.69
C ASP A 3 -16.88 15.21 -34.57
N ASP A 4 -15.93 14.28 -34.50
CA ASP A 4 -15.75 13.39 -33.37
C ASP A 4 -14.95 14.19 -32.32
N GLU A 5 -15.63 15.13 -31.67
CA GLU A 5 -15.13 15.75 -30.45
C GLU A 5 -14.98 14.64 -29.42
N SER A 6 -13.74 14.17 -29.26
CA SER A 6 -13.30 13.37 -28.13
C SER A 6 -13.69 14.10 -26.86
N LYS A 7 -14.85 13.76 -26.28
CA LYS A 7 -15.19 14.14 -24.92
C LYS A 7 -14.12 13.52 -24.04
N GLU A 8 -13.11 14.29 -23.68
CA GLU A 8 -12.21 13.95 -22.58
C GLU A 8 -13.12 13.64 -21.38
N GLU A 9 -13.24 12.36 -21.02
CA GLU A 9 -13.93 11.97 -19.80
C GLU A 9 -13.20 12.66 -18.66
N LYS A 10 -13.86 13.64 -18.06
CA LYS A 10 -13.29 14.42 -16.97
C LYS A 10 -12.89 13.46 -15.85
N GLU A 11 -11.60 13.44 -15.53
CA GLU A 11 -11.04 12.62 -14.46
C GLU A 11 -11.79 12.89 -13.15
N LEU A 12 -12.28 11.84 -12.49
CA LEU A 12 -12.98 11.94 -11.21
C LEU A 12 -11.97 12.09 -10.08
N ASP A 13 -12.10 13.17 -9.31
CA ASP A 13 -11.20 13.52 -8.22
C ASP A 13 -11.97 13.80 -6.90
N LEU A 14 -11.24 14.24 -5.88
CA LEU A 14 -11.80 14.52 -4.56
C LEU A 14 -12.71 15.76 -4.49
N SER A 15 -12.87 16.53 -5.59
CA SER A 15 -13.87 17.59 -5.65
C SER A 15 -15.31 17.03 -5.64
N SER A 16 -15.48 15.75 -5.98
CA SER A 16 -16.74 15.03 -5.92
C SER A 16 -16.96 14.35 -4.56
N ALA A 17 -18.07 14.69 -3.90
CA ALA A 17 -18.46 14.05 -2.64
C ALA A 17 -18.71 12.53 -2.78
N ASP A 18 -19.16 12.06 -3.96
CA ASP A 18 -19.35 10.64 -4.25
C ASP A 18 -18.01 9.90 -4.28
N VAL A 19 -16.98 10.51 -4.88
CA VAL A 19 -15.61 9.97 -4.93
C VAL A 19 -15.04 9.83 -3.52
N VAL A 20 -15.14 10.90 -2.71
CA VAL A 20 -14.70 10.88 -1.30
C VAL A 20 -15.43 9.78 -0.51
N THR A 21 -16.73 9.61 -0.74
CA THR A 21 -17.54 8.57 -0.09
C THR A 21 -17.06 7.16 -0.44
N LYS A 22 -16.74 6.91 -1.72
CA LYS A 22 -16.22 5.62 -2.18
C LYS A 22 -14.84 5.31 -1.58
N TYR A 23 -13.93 6.28 -1.53
CA TYR A 23 -12.64 6.12 -0.84
C TYR A 23 -12.82 5.80 0.65
N LYS A 24 -13.70 6.56 1.34
CA LYS A 24 -13.94 6.33 2.78
C LYS A 24 -14.59 4.99 3.06
N LEU A 25 -15.49 4.51 2.20
CA LEU A 25 -16.07 3.18 2.32
C LEU A 25 -15.03 2.07 2.07
N ALA A 26 -14.21 2.20 1.02
CA ALA A 26 -13.11 1.27 0.78
C ALA A 26 -12.14 1.22 1.97
N ALA A 27 -11.84 2.38 2.55
CA ALA A 27 -10.98 2.51 3.73
C ALA A 27 -11.59 1.87 4.99
N GLU A 28 -12.90 2.05 5.21
CA GLU A 28 -13.60 1.40 6.32
C GLU A 28 -13.51 -0.13 6.22
N ILE A 29 -13.75 -0.67 5.02
CA ILE A 29 -13.68 -2.12 4.77
C ILE A 29 -12.25 -2.64 5.00
N VAL A 30 -11.24 -1.96 4.45
CA VAL A 30 -9.85 -2.44 4.55
C VAL A 30 -9.30 -2.31 5.98
N ASN A 31 -9.67 -1.27 6.74
CA ASN A 31 -9.29 -1.15 8.15
C ASN A 31 -9.90 -2.28 8.99
N LYS A 32 -11.16 -2.65 8.75
CA LYS A 32 -11.80 -3.78 9.43
C LYS A 32 -11.24 -5.13 8.99
N ALA A 33 -10.85 -5.27 7.72
CA ALA A 33 -10.17 -6.46 7.23
C ALA A 33 -8.81 -6.64 7.94
N LEU A 34 -8.02 -5.56 8.07
CA LEU A 34 -6.77 -5.57 8.82
C LEU A 34 -6.98 -6.00 10.28
N GLN A 35 -8.00 -5.45 10.95
CA GLN A 35 -8.36 -5.86 12.32
C GLN A 35 -8.74 -7.34 12.40
N ALA A 36 -9.48 -7.85 11.42
CA ALA A 36 -9.88 -9.26 11.37
C ALA A 36 -8.67 -10.19 11.19
N VAL A 37 -7.68 -9.81 10.39
CA VAL A 37 -6.43 -10.57 10.25
C VAL A 37 -5.61 -10.50 11.53
N LEU A 38 -5.41 -9.30 12.11
CA LEU A 38 -4.67 -9.12 13.37
C LEU A 38 -5.24 -9.94 14.53
N ALA A 39 -6.56 -10.07 14.62
CA ALA A 39 -7.22 -10.87 15.66
C ALA A 39 -6.89 -12.38 15.60
N GLU A 40 -6.42 -12.86 14.44
CA GLU A 40 -6.05 -14.26 14.19
C GLU A 40 -4.52 -14.46 14.17
N CYS A 41 -3.74 -13.39 14.24
CA CYS A 41 -2.29 -13.43 14.37
C CYS A 41 -1.88 -13.97 15.74
N LYS A 42 -1.65 -15.28 15.81
CA LYS A 42 -1.22 -16.02 17.01
C LYS A 42 -0.16 -17.04 16.61
N ALA A 43 0.69 -17.43 17.55
CA ALA A 43 1.65 -18.50 17.31
C ALA A 43 0.93 -19.78 16.82
N GLY A 44 1.47 -20.39 15.76
CA GLY A 44 0.92 -21.56 15.08
C GLY A 44 -0.07 -21.25 13.95
N THR A 45 -0.62 -20.04 13.84
CA THR A 45 -1.52 -19.69 12.71
C THR A 45 -0.71 -19.68 11.42
N LYS A 46 -1.23 -20.32 10.36
CA LYS A 46 -0.56 -20.33 9.05
C LYS A 46 -0.72 -18.98 8.34
N VAL A 47 0.33 -18.55 7.66
CA VAL A 47 0.33 -17.31 6.86
C VAL A 47 -0.74 -17.36 5.77
N VAL A 48 -0.93 -18.52 5.13
CA VAL A 48 -1.93 -18.68 4.07
C VAL A 48 -3.36 -18.48 4.59
N GLU A 49 -3.66 -18.93 5.81
CA GLU A 49 -4.97 -18.76 6.45
C GLU A 49 -5.26 -17.28 6.72
N LEU A 50 -4.26 -16.52 7.19
CA LEU A 50 -4.36 -15.08 7.39
C LEU A 50 -4.59 -14.32 6.08
N CYS A 51 -3.90 -14.74 5.01
CA CYS A 51 -4.09 -14.15 3.69
C CYS A 51 -5.51 -14.40 3.15
N ASP A 52 -6.01 -15.63 3.28
CA ASP A 52 -7.37 -15.97 2.87
C ASP A 52 -8.43 -15.26 3.72
N ARG A 53 -8.15 -15.06 5.02
CA ARG A 53 -9.03 -14.33 5.92
C ARG A 53 -9.24 -12.89 5.46
N GLY A 54 -8.16 -12.16 5.16
CA GLY A 54 -8.24 -10.78 4.70
C GLY A 54 -8.99 -10.66 3.37
N ASP A 55 -8.63 -11.48 2.38
CA ASP A 55 -9.27 -11.48 1.07
C ASP A 55 -10.77 -11.81 1.15
N SER A 56 -11.13 -12.81 1.96
CA SER A 56 -12.52 -13.24 2.15
C SER A 56 -13.34 -12.19 2.88
N TYR A 57 -12.76 -11.51 3.87
CA TYR A 57 -13.42 -10.41 4.57
C TYR A 57 -13.78 -9.29 3.59
N ILE A 58 -12.80 -8.82 2.80
CA ILE A 58 -13.02 -7.76 1.80
C ILE A 58 -14.12 -8.18 0.81
N LYS A 59 -14.02 -9.37 0.21
CA LYS A 59 -15.03 -9.87 -0.74
C LYS A 59 -16.44 -9.91 -0.15
N THR A 60 -16.56 -10.36 1.10
CA THR A 60 -17.85 -10.46 1.79
C THR A 60 -18.43 -9.06 2.06
N GLN A 61 -17.62 -8.13 2.56
CA GLN A 61 -18.08 -6.77 2.84
C GLN A 61 -18.42 -6.00 1.57
N THR A 62 -17.59 -6.08 0.53
CA THR A 62 -17.86 -5.36 -0.74
C THR A 62 -19.08 -5.92 -1.47
N ALA A 63 -19.38 -7.22 -1.34
CA ALA A 63 -20.62 -7.81 -1.87
C ALA A 63 -21.88 -7.21 -1.21
N SER A 64 -21.78 -6.68 0.01
CA SER A 64 -22.90 -6.11 0.76
C SER A 64 -23.28 -4.67 0.36
N VAL A 65 -22.34 -3.90 -0.18
CA VAL A 65 -22.52 -2.47 -0.50
C VAL A 65 -22.93 -2.26 -1.95
N TYR A 66 -23.62 -1.16 -2.27
CA TYR A 66 -24.06 -0.83 -3.64
C TYR A 66 -24.82 -1.94 -4.39
N LYS A 67 -25.57 -2.80 -3.68
CA LYS A 67 -26.37 -3.88 -4.31
C LYS A 67 -27.46 -3.37 -5.24
N ASN A 68 -28.11 -2.27 -4.87
CA ASN A 68 -29.25 -1.68 -5.58
C ASN A 68 -28.84 -0.48 -6.45
N ALA A 69 -27.55 -0.34 -6.76
CA ALA A 69 -27.07 0.74 -7.62
C ALA A 69 -27.64 0.58 -9.03
N LYS A 70 -28.06 1.69 -9.66
CA LYS A 70 -28.63 1.69 -11.02
C LYS A 70 -27.65 1.18 -12.09
N LYS A 71 -26.35 1.31 -11.82
CA LYS A 71 -25.25 0.78 -12.64
C LYS A 71 -24.48 -0.23 -11.81
N LYS A 72 -23.98 -1.27 -12.47
CA LYS A 72 -23.06 -2.22 -11.85
C LYS A 72 -21.79 -1.46 -11.43
N ILE A 73 -21.48 -1.49 -10.15
CA ILE A 73 -20.26 -0.91 -9.57
C ILE A 73 -19.26 -2.03 -9.33
N ASP A 74 -18.08 -1.91 -9.92
CA ASP A 74 -16.96 -2.83 -9.71
C ASP A 74 -16.34 -2.60 -8.33
N LYS A 75 -16.03 -3.66 -7.59
CA LYS A 75 -15.62 -3.59 -6.18
C LYS A 75 -15.04 -4.91 -5.70
N GLY A 76 -14.09 -4.84 -4.79
CA GLY A 76 -13.42 -6.03 -4.29
C GLY A 76 -12.05 -5.76 -3.72
N VAL A 77 -11.21 -6.78 -3.81
CA VAL A 77 -9.79 -6.72 -3.41
C VAL A 77 -9.04 -5.88 -4.44
N ALA A 78 -8.37 -4.82 -3.97
CA ALA A 78 -7.50 -3.97 -4.78
C ALA A 78 -6.03 -4.38 -4.67
N PHE A 79 -5.64 -4.95 -3.54
CA PHE A 79 -4.33 -5.56 -3.34
C PHE A 79 -4.54 -6.81 -2.47
N PRO A 80 -4.09 -7.99 -2.90
CA PRO A 80 -4.31 -9.22 -2.15
C PRO A 80 -3.64 -9.14 -0.79
N THR A 81 -4.24 -9.78 0.20
CA THR A 81 -3.68 -9.84 1.54
C THR A 81 -2.33 -10.54 1.48
N CYS A 82 -1.31 -9.83 1.95
CA CYS A 82 0.06 -10.29 2.10
C CYS A 82 0.45 -10.21 3.57
N VAL A 83 1.12 -11.25 4.06
CA VAL A 83 1.57 -11.34 5.46
C VAL A 83 3.04 -11.74 5.44
N SER A 84 3.93 -10.79 5.73
CA SER A 84 5.39 -10.95 5.61
C SER A 84 6.07 -10.95 6.98
N LEU A 85 6.83 -12.00 7.29
CA LEU A 85 7.43 -12.23 8.61
C LEU A 85 8.89 -11.73 8.67
N ASN A 86 9.28 -11.12 9.78
CA ASN A 86 10.67 -10.80 10.14
C ASN A 86 11.44 -10.06 9.03
N ASN A 87 12.47 -10.70 8.45
CA ASN A 87 13.30 -10.16 7.37
C ASN A 87 12.63 -10.19 5.99
N THR A 88 11.51 -10.89 5.83
CA THR A 88 10.70 -10.82 4.60
C THR A 88 10.07 -9.44 4.51
N VAL A 89 10.33 -8.70 3.45
CA VAL A 89 10.01 -7.27 3.35
C VAL A 89 8.55 -7.04 2.97
N CYS A 90 8.08 -7.69 1.92
CA CYS A 90 6.76 -7.42 1.34
C CYS A 90 6.23 -8.59 0.49
N HIS A 91 4.96 -8.47 0.11
CA HIS A 91 4.26 -9.27 -0.92
C HIS A 91 4.13 -10.78 -0.69
N PHE A 92 4.46 -11.29 0.51
CA PHE A 92 4.29 -12.70 0.79
C PHE A 92 2.80 -13.07 0.91
N SER A 93 2.24 -13.63 -0.15
CA SER A 93 0.87 -14.14 -0.23
C SER A 93 0.90 -15.57 -0.77
N PRO A 94 1.29 -16.55 0.06
CA PRO A 94 1.67 -17.88 -0.43
C PRO A 94 0.52 -18.65 -1.10
N LEU A 95 0.87 -19.72 -1.82
CA LEU A 95 -0.10 -20.67 -2.40
C LEU A 95 -0.71 -21.56 -1.30
N ALA A 96 -1.80 -22.27 -1.63
CA ALA A 96 -2.61 -23.04 -0.67
C ALA A 96 -1.83 -24.11 0.12
N GLY A 97 -0.77 -24.68 -0.44
CA GLY A 97 0.03 -25.73 0.19
C GLY A 97 1.22 -25.23 1.04
N ASP A 98 1.33 -23.93 1.28
CA ASP A 98 2.39 -23.35 2.10
C ASP A 98 2.13 -23.58 3.59
N GLU A 99 3.17 -24.00 4.32
CA GLU A 99 3.09 -24.40 5.72
C GLU A 99 3.73 -23.36 6.67
N THR A 100 4.10 -22.18 6.17
CA THR A 100 4.70 -21.13 7.00
C THR A 100 3.71 -20.70 8.08
N ALA A 101 4.12 -20.80 9.34
CA ALA A 101 3.31 -20.47 10.49
C ALA A 101 3.99 -19.43 11.37
N LEU A 102 3.17 -18.60 12.03
CA LEU A 102 3.61 -17.57 12.96
C LEU A 102 4.23 -18.21 14.21
N SER A 103 5.25 -17.56 14.77
CA SER A 103 5.89 -17.92 16.04
C SER A 103 5.82 -16.75 17.02
N GLU A 104 5.80 -17.04 18.32
CA GLU A 104 5.90 -16.01 19.35
C GLU A 104 7.15 -15.14 19.13
N GLY A 105 6.99 -13.83 19.22
CA GLY A 105 8.03 -12.82 18.95
C GLY A 105 8.20 -12.44 17.49
N ASP A 106 7.49 -13.06 16.55
CA ASP A 106 7.58 -12.68 15.13
C ASP A 106 7.12 -11.25 14.90
N ILE A 107 7.82 -10.55 14.00
CA ILE A 107 7.38 -9.29 13.43
C ILE A 107 6.57 -9.57 12.17
N VAL A 108 5.27 -9.32 12.24
CA VAL A 108 4.29 -9.60 11.20
C VAL A 108 3.90 -8.31 10.50
N LYS A 109 4.13 -8.25 9.19
CA LYS A 109 3.70 -7.14 8.33
C LYS A 109 2.50 -7.59 7.52
N ILE A 110 1.37 -6.93 7.68
CA ILE A 110 0.12 -7.23 6.98
C ILE A 110 -0.15 -6.09 6.00
N ASP A 111 -0.32 -6.40 4.72
CA ASP A 111 -0.61 -5.44 3.64
C ASP A 111 -1.80 -5.92 2.80
N LEU A 112 -2.80 -5.06 2.61
CA LEU A 112 -4.03 -5.38 1.88
C LEU A 112 -4.72 -4.13 1.32
N GLY A 113 -5.57 -4.32 0.31
CA GLY A 113 -6.28 -3.23 -0.36
C GLY A 113 -7.71 -3.58 -0.74
N CYS A 114 -8.60 -2.60 -0.67
CA CYS A 114 -9.98 -2.65 -1.14
C CYS A 114 -10.22 -1.55 -2.17
N HIS A 115 -11.09 -1.79 -3.16
CA HIS A 115 -11.60 -0.72 -4.02
C HIS A 115 -13.13 -0.73 -4.10
N ILE A 116 -13.69 0.46 -4.31
CA ILE A 116 -15.09 0.68 -4.66
C ILE A 116 -15.10 1.55 -5.91
N ASP A 117 -15.69 1.05 -7.00
CA ASP A 117 -15.75 1.72 -8.31
C ASP A 117 -14.36 2.13 -8.86
N GLY A 118 -13.34 1.35 -8.51
CA GLY A 118 -11.95 1.63 -8.88
C GLY A 118 -11.22 2.62 -7.97
N PHE A 119 -11.89 3.23 -6.99
CA PHE A 119 -11.22 4.07 -5.98
C PHE A 119 -10.62 3.20 -4.89
N VAL A 120 -9.29 3.19 -4.81
CA VAL A 120 -8.50 2.26 -4.01
C VAL A 120 -8.19 2.82 -2.62
N ALA A 121 -8.33 2.00 -1.59
CA ALA A 121 -7.77 2.23 -0.27
C ALA A 121 -6.91 1.03 0.13
N VAL A 122 -5.64 1.29 0.47
CA VAL A 122 -4.67 0.31 0.94
C VAL A 122 -4.23 0.62 2.37
N VAL A 123 -3.82 -0.42 3.09
CA VAL A 123 -3.24 -0.31 4.42
C VAL A 123 -2.17 -1.38 4.60
N ALA A 124 -1.06 -1.01 5.23
CA ALA A 124 -0.12 -1.95 5.78
C ALA A 124 0.24 -1.58 7.22
N HIS A 125 0.42 -2.60 8.05
CA HIS A 125 0.71 -2.45 9.46
C HIS A 125 1.68 -3.53 9.93
N THR A 126 2.59 -3.14 10.81
CA THR A 126 3.54 -4.05 11.45
C THR A 126 3.14 -4.30 12.89
N HIS A 127 3.10 -5.57 13.27
CA HIS A 127 2.73 -6.02 14.60
C HIS A 127 3.72 -7.09 15.08
N VAL A 128 4.19 -6.99 16.33
CA VAL A 128 5.03 -8.01 16.96
C VAL A 128 4.14 -8.93 17.79
N LEU A 129 4.26 -10.24 17.60
CA LEU A 129 3.50 -11.26 18.33
C LEU A 129 4.05 -11.44 19.75
N GLN A 130 3.73 -10.50 20.62
CA GLN A 130 4.09 -10.58 22.02
C GLN A 130 3.09 -9.80 22.89
N GLU A 131 3.07 -10.14 24.16
CA GLU A 131 2.41 -9.33 25.19
C GLU A 131 3.35 -8.24 25.73
N GLY A 132 2.77 -7.12 26.14
CA GLY A 132 3.52 -6.01 26.74
C GLY A 132 4.31 -5.17 25.73
N PRO A 133 5.15 -4.24 26.23
CA PRO A 133 5.87 -3.29 25.40
C PRO A 133 6.93 -4.00 24.53
N VAL A 134 7.00 -3.61 23.26
CA VAL A 134 8.06 -4.03 22.35
C VAL A 134 9.33 -3.26 22.70
N THR A 135 10.47 -3.96 22.78
CA THR A 135 11.78 -3.39 23.15
C THR A 135 12.88 -3.78 22.15
N GLY A 136 14.07 -3.21 22.30
CA GLY A 136 15.25 -3.54 21.49
C GLY A 136 15.09 -3.16 20.01
N ARG A 137 15.79 -3.89 19.12
CA ARG A 137 15.82 -3.58 17.68
C ARG A 137 14.45 -3.65 16.99
N ALA A 138 13.53 -4.48 17.51
CA ALA A 138 12.14 -4.50 17.05
C ALA A 138 11.44 -3.17 17.36
N ALA A 139 11.62 -2.63 18.56
CA ALA A 139 11.07 -1.33 18.93
C ALA A 139 11.66 -0.19 18.10
N ASP A 140 12.97 -0.24 17.82
CA ASP A 140 13.65 0.77 16.99
C ASP A 140 13.07 0.83 15.58
N VAL A 141 12.93 -0.31 14.90
CA VAL A 141 12.41 -0.36 13.52
C VAL A 141 10.92 -0.03 13.45
N LEU A 142 10.13 -0.44 14.45
CA LEU A 142 8.73 -0.02 14.56
C LEU A 142 8.61 1.48 14.80
N ALA A 143 9.42 2.06 15.70
CA ALA A 143 9.43 3.48 15.98
C ALA A 143 9.90 4.30 14.76
N ALA A 144 10.90 3.81 14.03
CA ALA A 144 11.35 4.39 12.77
C ALA A 144 10.21 4.48 11.75
N ALA A 145 9.55 3.36 11.45
CA ALA A 145 8.45 3.32 10.48
C ALA A 145 7.27 4.19 10.90
N ASN A 146 6.86 4.14 12.18
CA ASN A 146 5.72 4.90 12.68
C ASN A 146 6.00 6.41 12.73
N THR A 147 7.17 6.82 13.21
CA THR A 147 7.56 8.24 13.20
C THR A 147 7.69 8.74 11.76
N ALA A 148 8.26 7.94 10.86
CA ALA A 148 8.37 8.32 9.45
C ALA A 148 6.99 8.46 8.80
N ALA A 149 6.03 7.59 9.12
CA ALA A 149 4.64 7.70 8.67
C ALA A 149 3.96 8.98 9.14
N GLU A 150 4.17 9.38 10.40
CA GLU A 150 3.64 10.62 10.94
C GLU A 150 4.28 11.87 10.31
N VAL A 151 5.58 11.83 10.03
CA VAL A 151 6.28 12.90 9.30
C VAL A 151 5.80 12.98 7.86
N ALA A 152 5.70 11.84 7.15
CA ALA A 152 5.21 11.78 5.78
C ALA A 152 3.76 12.29 5.67
N LEU A 153 2.87 11.88 6.58
CA LEU A 153 1.49 12.39 6.63
C LEU A 153 1.42 13.92 6.72
N ARG A 154 2.38 14.52 7.42
CA ARG A 154 2.46 15.98 7.52
C ARG A 154 3.09 16.57 6.26
N LEU A 155 4.11 15.97 5.66
CA LEU A 155 4.78 16.56 4.50
C LEU A 155 4.03 16.37 3.17
N VAL A 156 3.23 15.31 3.05
CA VAL A 156 2.38 15.05 1.88
C VAL A 156 1.16 15.96 1.92
N ARG A 157 1.33 17.16 1.37
CA ARG A 157 0.31 18.22 1.29
C ARG A 157 0.54 19.07 0.04
N PRO A 158 -0.51 19.72 -0.51
CA PRO A 158 -0.38 20.59 -1.67
C PRO A 158 0.71 21.65 -1.48
N GLY A 159 1.51 21.90 -2.52
CA GLY A 159 2.60 22.88 -2.45
C GLY A 159 3.96 22.32 -2.02
N LYS A 160 4.04 21.04 -1.63
CA LYS A 160 5.28 20.37 -1.20
C LYS A 160 5.79 19.42 -2.26
N LYS A 161 7.10 19.19 -2.27
CA LYS A 161 7.75 18.31 -3.24
C LYS A 161 7.83 16.89 -2.72
N THR A 162 7.75 15.91 -3.62
CA THR A 162 7.92 14.48 -3.28
C THR A 162 9.30 14.20 -2.67
N ARG A 163 10.33 14.92 -3.12
CA ARG A 163 11.70 14.81 -2.59
C ARG A 163 11.82 15.17 -1.11
N ASP A 164 11.08 16.19 -0.66
CA ASP A 164 11.09 16.62 0.76
C ASP A 164 10.65 15.46 1.68
N VAL A 165 9.65 14.68 1.24
CA VAL A 165 9.16 13.50 1.99
C VAL A 165 10.24 12.42 2.02
N SER A 166 10.90 12.20 0.89
CA SER A 166 11.94 11.17 0.71
C SER A 166 13.13 11.42 1.64
N GLU A 167 13.62 12.66 1.68
CA GLU A 167 14.72 13.09 2.56
C GLU A 167 14.31 12.98 4.05
N ALA A 168 13.07 13.37 4.38
CA ALA A 168 12.58 13.36 5.75
C ALA A 168 12.44 11.94 6.33
N ILE A 169 11.87 10.98 5.58
CA ILE A 169 11.72 9.61 6.07
C ILE A 169 13.08 8.91 6.25
N GLN A 170 14.07 9.22 5.41
CA GLN A 170 15.44 8.72 5.58
C GLN A 170 16.09 9.29 6.84
N LYS A 171 15.92 10.59 7.09
CA LYS A 171 16.41 11.23 8.32
C LYS A 171 15.79 10.61 9.58
N VAL A 172 14.48 10.34 9.54
CA VAL A 172 13.79 9.68 10.65
C VAL A 172 14.32 8.27 10.87
N ALA A 173 14.45 7.45 9.83
CA ALA A 173 14.96 6.09 9.98
C ALA A 173 16.37 6.07 10.61
N ALA A 174 17.25 6.97 10.15
CA ALA A 174 18.60 7.10 10.68
C ALA A 174 18.63 7.49 12.18
N ALA A 175 17.65 8.26 12.67
CA ALA A 175 17.56 8.63 14.08
C ALA A 175 17.26 7.45 15.03
N TYR A 176 16.83 6.30 14.48
CA TYR A 176 16.60 5.04 15.20
C TYR A 176 17.60 3.95 14.79
N ASP A 177 18.75 4.34 14.21
CA ASP A 177 19.75 3.42 13.67
C ASP A 177 19.15 2.41 12.67
N CYS A 178 18.15 2.85 11.90
CA CYS A 178 17.49 2.06 10.87
C CYS A 178 17.70 2.69 9.49
N LYS A 179 17.37 1.96 8.44
CA LYS A 179 17.40 2.44 7.05
C LYS A 179 16.04 2.29 6.41
N VAL A 180 15.71 3.19 5.50
CA VAL A 180 14.56 3.02 4.61
C VAL A 180 14.93 2.02 3.52
N ALA A 181 14.02 1.11 3.17
CA ALA A 181 14.26 0.14 2.12
C ALA A 181 14.30 0.81 0.73
N GLU A 182 15.31 0.49 -0.06
CA GLU A 182 15.44 0.92 -1.46
C GLU A 182 14.35 0.30 -2.34
N GLY A 183 13.94 1.04 -3.38
CA GLY A 183 12.97 0.55 -4.37
C GLY A 183 11.50 0.66 -3.96
N VAL A 184 11.18 1.17 -2.78
CA VAL A 184 9.80 1.43 -2.35
C VAL A 184 9.29 2.73 -2.95
N LEU A 185 8.10 2.68 -3.56
CA LEU A 185 7.41 3.83 -4.16
C LEU A 185 6.07 4.06 -3.45
N SER A 186 5.83 5.29 -3.00
CA SER A 186 4.48 5.73 -2.65
C SER A 186 3.80 6.31 -3.88
N HIS A 187 2.67 5.77 -4.29
CA HIS A 187 2.03 6.13 -5.55
C HIS A 187 0.85 7.09 -5.36
N GLN A 188 0.71 8.04 -6.29
CA GLN A 188 -0.59 8.65 -6.54
C GLN A 188 -1.57 7.57 -7.00
N MET A 189 -2.79 7.60 -6.47
CA MET A 189 -3.88 6.73 -6.89
C MET A 189 -4.96 7.54 -7.60
N LYS A 190 -5.53 6.94 -8.65
CA LYS A 190 -6.66 7.47 -9.42
C LYS A 190 -7.72 6.37 -9.56
N GLN A 191 -8.86 6.71 -10.15
CA GLN A 191 -9.87 5.69 -10.42
C GLN A 191 -9.27 4.58 -11.31
N PHE A 192 -9.31 3.34 -10.84
CA PHE A 192 -8.74 2.14 -11.49
C PHE A 192 -7.21 2.12 -11.66
N VAL A 193 -6.49 3.07 -11.07
CA VAL A 193 -5.02 3.15 -11.13
C VAL A 193 -4.46 3.18 -9.72
N ILE A 194 -3.86 2.07 -9.29
CA ILE A 194 -3.24 1.92 -7.96
C ILE A 194 -1.82 2.48 -7.89
N ASP A 195 -1.17 2.63 -9.03
CA ASP A 195 0.26 2.90 -9.23
C ASP A 195 0.46 4.03 -10.25
N GLY A 196 -0.11 5.20 -9.96
CA GLY A 196 0.07 6.39 -10.79
C GLY A 196 1.55 6.80 -10.90
N ASN A 197 1.87 7.51 -11.99
CA ASN A 197 3.24 7.88 -12.34
C ASN A 197 3.85 8.93 -11.39
N LYS A 198 3.02 9.72 -10.70
CA LYS A 198 3.47 10.68 -9.69
C LYS A 198 3.76 9.93 -8.40
N VAL A 199 5.03 9.81 -8.04
CA VAL A 199 5.50 8.95 -6.96
C VAL A 199 6.44 9.65 -6.00
N ILE A 200 6.50 9.14 -4.77
CA ILE A 200 7.53 9.43 -3.78
C ILE A 200 8.48 8.23 -3.77
N LEU A 201 9.74 8.44 -4.13
CA LEU A 201 10.76 7.40 -4.08
C LEU A 201 11.43 7.41 -2.71
N SER A 202 11.30 6.30 -1.99
CA SER A 202 11.84 6.12 -0.64
C SER A 202 13.32 6.49 -0.50
N VAL A 203 14.15 5.93 -1.38
CA VAL A 203 15.60 6.16 -1.47
C VAL A 203 15.97 6.32 -2.94
N SER A 204 16.56 7.47 -3.27
CA SER A 204 17.08 7.73 -4.62
C SER A 204 18.45 7.10 -4.82
N ASN A 205 18.64 6.38 -5.92
CA ASN A 205 19.96 5.90 -6.33
C ASN A 205 20.18 6.17 -7.84
N PRO A 206 21.40 5.98 -8.38
CA PRO A 206 21.68 6.30 -9.78
C PRO A 206 20.83 5.52 -10.80
N GLU A 207 20.35 4.33 -10.42
CA GLU A 207 19.58 3.42 -11.27
C GLU A 207 18.07 3.68 -11.16
N THR A 208 17.59 4.18 -10.02
CA THR A 208 16.20 4.54 -9.77
C THR A 208 16.06 6.05 -9.58
N ARG A 209 15.64 6.73 -10.65
CA ARG A 209 15.29 8.15 -10.63
C ARG A 209 13.83 8.32 -10.97
N VAL A 210 13.17 9.21 -10.25
CA VAL A 210 11.80 9.64 -10.51
C VAL A 210 11.81 11.14 -10.71
N ASP A 211 10.94 11.62 -11.60
CA ASP A 211 10.82 13.04 -11.84
C ASP A 211 10.30 13.75 -10.59
N GLU A 212 10.90 14.90 -10.27
CA GLU A 212 10.44 15.71 -9.16
C GLU A 212 9.02 16.19 -9.45
N SER A 213 8.14 16.05 -8.46
CA SER A 213 6.74 16.42 -8.57
C SER A 213 6.31 17.17 -7.32
N GLU A 214 5.34 18.06 -7.47
CA GLU A 214 4.74 18.83 -6.38
C GLU A 214 3.33 18.30 -6.11
N PHE A 215 2.96 18.06 -4.85
CA PHE A 215 1.61 17.61 -4.51
C PHE A 215 0.56 18.68 -4.83
N GLU A 216 -0.62 18.24 -5.24
CA GLU A 216 -1.74 19.12 -5.62
C GLU A 216 -2.99 18.81 -4.80
N GLU A 217 -3.93 19.78 -4.75
CA GLU A 217 -5.24 19.56 -4.15
C GLU A 217 -6.03 18.52 -4.96
N ASN A 218 -6.87 17.76 -4.27
CA ASN A 218 -7.73 16.70 -4.80
C ASN A 218 -7.01 15.43 -5.28
N GLU A 219 -5.72 15.28 -4.97
CA GLU A 219 -4.98 14.04 -5.19
C GLU A 219 -5.16 13.02 -4.06
N VAL A 220 -4.93 11.75 -4.35
CA VAL A 220 -4.91 10.66 -3.38
C VAL A 220 -3.58 9.92 -3.49
N TYR A 221 -2.98 9.56 -2.36
CA TYR A 221 -1.73 8.80 -2.33
C TYR A 221 -1.83 7.57 -1.42
N ALA A 222 -1.20 6.48 -1.86
CA ALA A 222 -0.80 5.38 -0.98
C ALA A 222 0.63 5.67 -0.51
N ILE A 223 0.77 6.14 0.73
CA ILE A 223 2.06 6.37 1.37
C ILE A 223 2.58 5.04 1.89
N ASP A 224 3.74 4.63 1.40
CA ASP A 224 4.35 3.33 1.64
C ASP A 224 5.75 3.50 2.26
N ILE A 225 5.90 3.07 3.50
CA ILE A 225 7.13 3.25 4.29
C ILE A 225 7.58 1.90 4.81
N VAL A 226 8.77 1.50 4.37
CA VAL A 226 9.44 0.29 4.82
C VAL A 226 10.77 0.69 5.43
N THR A 227 11.00 0.28 6.67
CA THR A 227 12.26 0.49 7.39
C THR A 227 12.84 -0.84 7.81
N SER A 228 14.16 -0.89 7.89
CA SER A 228 14.95 -2.08 8.13
C SER A 228 16.03 -1.78 9.18
N THR A 229 16.28 -2.76 10.06
CA THR A 229 17.46 -2.71 10.94
C THR A 229 18.76 -3.02 10.21
N GLY A 230 18.67 -3.55 8.98
CA GLY A 230 19.77 -3.98 8.14
C GLY A 230 20.28 -2.89 7.20
N GLU A 231 20.57 -3.27 5.95
CA GLU A 231 21.17 -2.37 4.96
C GLU A 231 20.17 -1.54 4.16
N GLY A 232 18.87 -1.85 4.22
CA GLY A 232 17.84 -1.21 3.41
C GLY A 232 17.90 -1.65 1.95
N LYS A 233 18.51 -2.80 1.64
CA LYS A 233 18.76 -3.26 0.26
C LYS A 233 18.11 -4.63 0.02
N PRO A 234 16.77 -4.67 -0.05
CA PRO A 234 16.04 -5.92 -0.10
C PRO A 234 16.32 -6.66 -1.41
N LYS A 235 16.43 -7.99 -1.35
CA LYS A 235 16.78 -8.85 -2.50
C LYS A 235 15.72 -9.90 -2.75
N LEU A 236 15.53 -10.24 -4.02
CA LEU A 236 14.80 -11.42 -4.42
C LEU A 236 15.68 -12.66 -4.17
N LEU A 237 15.19 -13.59 -3.35
CA LEU A 237 15.91 -14.84 -3.03
C LEU A 237 15.37 -16.03 -3.81
N ASP A 238 14.06 -16.10 -4.01
CA ASP A 238 13.41 -17.17 -4.77
C ASP A 238 12.24 -16.60 -5.60
N GLU A 239 12.38 -16.64 -6.92
CA GLU A 239 11.33 -16.22 -7.86
C GLU A 239 10.00 -16.98 -7.64
N ARG A 240 10.04 -18.22 -7.13
CA ARG A 240 8.85 -19.05 -6.92
C ARG A 240 7.96 -18.53 -5.80
N GLN A 241 8.48 -17.70 -4.90
CA GLN A 241 7.67 -17.03 -3.87
C GLN A 241 6.80 -15.92 -4.46
N THR A 242 7.08 -15.46 -5.68
CA THR A 242 6.29 -14.42 -6.34
C THR A 242 4.93 -14.98 -6.76
N THR A 243 3.91 -14.62 -6.01
CA THR A 243 2.52 -15.02 -6.27
C THR A 243 1.62 -13.84 -6.57
N VAL A 244 2.07 -12.60 -6.36
CA VAL A 244 1.28 -11.40 -6.60
C VAL A 244 1.64 -10.78 -7.94
N TYR A 245 0.63 -10.48 -8.75
CA TYR A 245 0.76 -9.95 -10.10
C TYR A 245 -0.30 -8.90 -10.39
N LYS A 246 -0.01 -7.99 -11.33
CA LYS A 246 -0.99 -7.05 -11.90
C LYS A 246 -0.92 -7.12 -13.41
N ARG A 247 -2.06 -6.94 -14.10
CA ARG A 247 -2.09 -6.88 -15.56
C ARG A 247 -1.53 -5.55 -16.08
N ALA A 248 -0.66 -5.63 -17.08
CA ALA A 248 -0.24 -4.47 -17.87
C ALA A 248 -1.23 -4.28 -19.04
N VAL A 249 -2.13 -3.30 -18.91
CA VAL A 249 -3.25 -3.11 -19.85
C VAL A 249 -2.83 -2.47 -21.17
N ASP A 250 -1.68 -1.81 -21.20
CA ASP A 250 -1.03 -1.18 -22.35
C ASP A 250 -0.19 -2.18 -23.18
N LYS A 251 0.06 -3.37 -22.64
CA LYS A 251 0.87 -4.41 -23.28
C LYS A 251 -0.02 -5.44 -23.98
N SER A 252 0.37 -5.82 -25.19
CA SER A 252 -0.32 -6.82 -26.00
C SER A 252 0.67 -7.79 -26.63
N TYR A 253 0.39 -9.08 -26.47
CA TYR A 253 1.21 -10.15 -27.01
C TYR A 253 0.36 -11.39 -27.30
N HIS A 254 0.68 -12.08 -28.38
CA HIS A 254 -0.02 -13.31 -28.80
C HIS A 254 0.59 -14.53 -28.13
N LEU A 255 0.04 -14.91 -26.97
CA LEU A 255 0.47 -16.06 -26.17
C LEU A 255 0.43 -17.37 -26.97
N LYS A 256 1.56 -18.09 -27.00
CA LYS A 256 1.77 -19.30 -27.79
C LYS A 256 1.27 -20.54 -27.06
N MET A 257 1.41 -20.62 -25.74
CA MET A 257 0.98 -21.80 -24.99
C MET A 257 -0.53 -21.77 -24.69
N LYS A 258 -1.18 -22.93 -24.78
CA LYS A 258 -2.60 -23.09 -24.44
C LYS A 258 -2.88 -22.76 -22.96
N ALA A 259 -1.96 -23.14 -22.07
CA ALA A 259 -2.07 -22.85 -20.64
C ALA A 259 -2.03 -21.33 -20.38
N SER A 260 -1.11 -20.59 -20.99
CA SER A 260 -1.00 -19.14 -20.84
C SER A 260 -2.22 -18.41 -21.37
N ARG A 261 -2.74 -18.78 -22.55
CA ARG A 261 -4.01 -18.21 -23.07
C ARG A 261 -5.18 -18.41 -22.10
N PHE A 262 -5.28 -19.61 -21.51
CA PHE A 262 -6.33 -19.92 -20.54
C PHE A 262 -6.19 -19.06 -19.28
N ILE A 263 -5.00 -19.03 -18.67
CA ILE A 263 -4.73 -18.26 -17.45
C ILE A 263 -4.90 -16.76 -17.69
N PHE A 264 -4.39 -16.23 -18.80
CA PHE A 264 -4.55 -14.82 -19.14
C PHE A 264 -6.02 -14.43 -19.36
N SER A 265 -6.82 -15.31 -19.96
CA SER A 265 -8.27 -15.11 -20.09
C SER A 265 -8.97 -15.10 -18.73
N GLU A 266 -8.61 -16.01 -17.83
CA GLU A 266 -9.14 -16.04 -16.46
C GLU A 266 -8.79 -14.75 -15.70
N ILE A 267 -7.51 -14.33 -15.75
CA ILE A 267 -7.02 -13.09 -15.14
C ILE A 267 -7.78 -11.88 -15.71
N SER A 268 -7.90 -11.78 -17.03
CA SER A 268 -8.57 -10.65 -17.68
C SER A 268 -10.05 -10.51 -17.29
N GLN A 269 -10.71 -11.61 -16.91
CA GLN A 269 -12.10 -11.63 -16.47
C GLN A 269 -12.25 -11.35 -14.97
N LYS A 270 -11.38 -11.93 -14.13
CA LYS A 270 -11.47 -11.84 -12.67
C LYS A 270 -10.76 -10.60 -12.10
N PHE A 271 -9.63 -10.22 -12.68
CA PHE A 271 -8.70 -9.21 -12.20
C PHE A 271 -8.25 -8.30 -13.35
N PRO A 272 -9.18 -7.56 -13.98
CA PRO A 272 -8.87 -6.80 -15.19
C PRO A 272 -7.81 -5.72 -14.97
N LEU A 273 -7.76 -5.13 -13.76
CA LEU A 273 -7.01 -3.92 -13.45
C LEU A 273 -6.23 -4.00 -12.12
N MET A 274 -6.81 -4.64 -11.12
CA MET A 274 -6.24 -4.69 -9.76
C MET A 274 -5.21 -5.82 -9.62
N PRO A 275 -4.15 -5.62 -8.81
CA PRO A 275 -3.28 -6.68 -8.34
C PRO A 275 -4.06 -7.88 -7.76
N PHE A 276 -3.55 -9.09 -8.00
CA PHE A 276 -4.13 -10.34 -7.55
C PHE A 276 -3.06 -11.35 -7.14
N THR A 277 -3.44 -12.34 -6.35
CA THR A 277 -2.57 -13.47 -5.99
C THR A 277 -2.89 -14.70 -6.83
N ALA A 278 -1.85 -15.43 -7.23
CA ALA A 278 -1.95 -16.70 -7.95
C ALA A 278 -2.72 -17.77 -7.17
N ARG A 279 -2.86 -17.63 -5.84
CA ARG A 279 -3.72 -18.49 -5.01
C ARG A 279 -5.20 -18.47 -5.44
N GLN A 280 -5.65 -17.41 -6.12
CA GLN A 280 -7.03 -17.29 -6.62
C GLN A 280 -7.22 -17.80 -8.07
N LEU A 281 -6.19 -18.39 -8.67
CA LEU A 281 -6.21 -18.96 -10.01
C LEU A 281 -6.32 -20.49 -9.98
N GLU A 282 -6.59 -21.09 -11.14
CA GLU A 282 -6.57 -22.55 -11.29
C GLU A 282 -5.14 -23.11 -11.21
N GLU A 283 -4.82 -23.78 -10.11
CA GLU A 283 -3.46 -24.17 -9.71
C GLU A 283 -2.70 -24.98 -10.77
N LYS A 284 -3.36 -25.97 -11.40
CA LYS A 284 -2.67 -26.91 -12.32
C LYS A 284 -2.10 -26.22 -13.55
N ARG A 285 -2.68 -25.09 -13.97
CA ARG A 285 -2.26 -24.34 -15.16
C ARG A 285 -1.57 -23.02 -14.82
N ALA A 286 -1.77 -22.49 -13.62
CA ALA A 286 -1.22 -21.19 -13.20
C ALA A 286 0.31 -21.14 -13.33
N ARG A 287 1.03 -22.14 -12.81
CA ARG A 287 2.50 -22.10 -12.75
C ARG A 287 3.17 -21.94 -14.11
N LEU A 288 2.75 -22.70 -15.13
CA LEU A 288 3.32 -22.60 -16.47
C LEU A 288 2.76 -21.41 -17.25
N GLY A 289 1.47 -21.11 -17.06
CA GLY A 289 0.81 -20.02 -17.79
C GLY A 289 1.33 -18.63 -17.40
N LEU A 290 1.65 -18.41 -16.12
CA LEU A 290 2.14 -17.13 -15.62
C LEU A 290 3.54 -16.77 -16.16
N VAL A 291 4.42 -17.76 -16.33
CA VAL A 291 5.81 -17.54 -16.80
C VAL A 291 5.84 -16.86 -18.17
N GLU A 292 5.06 -17.35 -19.14
CA GLU A 292 4.99 -16.74 -20.48
C GLU A 292 4.40 -15.33 -20.41
N CYS A 293 3.38 -15.12 -19.59
CA CYS A 293 2.75 -13.80 -19.42
C CYS A 293 3.71 -12.76 -18.83
N VAL A 294 4.52 -13.14 -17.84
CA VAL A 294 5.54 -12.26 -17.23
C VAL A 294 6.68 -11.98 -18.22
N ASN A 295 7.20 -13.01 -18.89
CA ASN A 295 8.29 -12.87 -19.87
C ASN A 295 7.94 -11.96 -21.06
N HIS A 296 6.64 -11.81 -21.36
CA HIS A 296 6.14 -10.93 -22.40
C HIS A 296 5.44 -9.68 -21.85
N GLU A 297 5.73 -9.32 -20.59
CA GLU A 297 5.29 -8.08 -19.94
C GLU A 297 3.77 -7.90 -19.87
N LEU A 298 2.98 -8.96 -20.06
CA LEU A 298 1.52 -8.90 -19.91
C LEU A 298 1.11 -8.82 -18.43
N LEU A 299 1.98 -9.29 -17.54
CA LEU A 299 1.81 -9.24 -16.10
C LEU A 299 3.06 -8.62 -15.45
N GLN A 300 2.84 -7.63 -14.59
CA GLN A 300 3.85 -7.08 -13.71
C GLN A 300 3.90 -7.89 -12.40
N PRO A 301 5.04 -8.50 -12.04
CA PRO A 301 5.19 -9.21 -10.79
C PRO A 301 5.42 -8.26 -9.61
N TYR A 302 4.92 -8.66 -8.44
CA TYR A 302 5.23 -8.06 -7.14
C TYR A 302 6.08 -9.08 -6.37
N PRO A 303 7.42 -9.05 -6.53
CA PRO A 303 8.30 -10.06 -5.95
C PRO A 303 8.30 -10.00 -4.42
N VAL A 304 8.53 -11.16 -3.80
CA VAL A 304 8.81 -11.26 -2.37
C VAL A 304 10.28 -10.96 -2.15
N LEU A 305 10.57 -9.85 -1.48
CA LEU A 305 11.93 -9.40 -1.21
C LEU A 305 12.30 -9.64 0.25
N HIS A 306 13.60 -9.78 0.50
CA HIS A 306 14.14 -10.11 1.82
C HIS A 306 15.35 -9.25 2.17
N GLU A 307 15.42 -8.86 3.44
CA GLU A 307 16.66 -8.46 4.10
C GLU A 307 17.48 -9.68 4.53
N LYS A 308 18.70 -9.46 5.04
CA LYS A 308 19.52 -10.56 5.56
C LYS A 308 18.83 -11.24 6.73
N THR A 309 19.07 -12.55 6.88
CA THR A 309 18.55 -13.30 8.03
C THR A 309 19.01 -12.68 9.34
N GLY A 310 18.06 -12.42 10.24
CA GLY A 310 18.28 -11.76 11.53
C GLY A 310 17.98 -10.26 11.52
N ASP A 311 17.92 -9.61 10.34
CA ASP A 311 17.43 -8.25 10.24
C ASP A 311 15.90 -8.21 10.37
N LEU A 312 15.40 -7.11 10.92
CA LEU A 312 13.99 -6.88 11.19
C LEU A 312 13.49 -5.78 10.27
N VAL A 313 12.29 -5.96 9.73
CA VAL A 313 11.65 -5.02 8.82
C VAL A 313 10.29 -4.61 9.37
N ALA A 314 10.02 -3.32 9.40
CA ALA A 314 8.70 -2.75 9.65
C ALA A 314 8.18 -2.05 8.39
N HIS A 315 6.90 -2.28 8.11
CA HIS A 315 6.14 -1.75 6.98
C HIS A 315 4.87 -1.06 7.49
N ILE A 316 4.74 0.22 7.16
CA ILE A 316 3.55 1.04 7.41
C ILE A 316 3.10 1.62 6.08
N LYS A 317 1.85 1.36 5.69
CA LYS A 317 1.23 1.93 4.50
C LYS A 317 -0.13 2.51 4.84
N PHE A 318 -0.45 3.68 4.32
CA PHE A 318 -1.74 4.31 4.51
C PHE A 318 -2.17 5.12 3.29
N THR A 319 -3.48 5.23 3.12
CA THR A 319 -4.11 6.06 2.10
C THR A 319 -4.42 7.44 2.67
N VAL A 320 -4.02 8.49 1.94
CA VAL A 320 -4.24 9.89 2.30
C VAL A 320 -4.95 10.64 1.18
N LEU A 321 -5.97 11.42 1.54
CA LEU A 321 -6.67 12.32 0.62
C LEU A 321 -6.15 13.75 0.82
N LEU A 322 -5.73 14.40 -0.25
CA LEU A 322 -5.30 15.80 -0.22
C LEU A 322 -6.50 16.73 -0.44
N MET A 323 -7.27 16.96 0.62
CA MET A 323 -8.44 17.83 0.57
C MET A 323 -8.03 19.31 0.66
N PRO A 324 -8.86 20.26 0.16
CA PRO A 324 -8.58 21.70 0.29
C PRO A 324 -8.40 22.20 1.75
N ASN A 325 -8.92 21.45 2.73
CA ASN A 325 -8.77 21.76 4.17
C ASN A 325 -7.62 20.99 4.84
N GLY A 326 -6.75 20.34 4.06
CA GLY A 326 -5.59 19.57 4.52
C GLY A 326 -5.71 18.07 4.26
N SER A 327 -4.68 17.33 4.66
CA SER A 327 -4.57 15.90 4.38
C SER A 327 -5.48 15.07 5.31
N ASP A 328 -6.19 14.08 4.77
CA ASP A 328 -7.09 13.18 5.51
C ASP A 328 -6.57 11.73 5.38
N ARG A 329 -5.91 11.22 6.42
CA ARG A 329 -5.50 9.81 6.50
C ARG A 329 -6.74 8.96 6.79
N ILE A 330 -7.12 8.11 5.84
CA ILE A 330 -8.35 7.30 5.94
C ILE A 330 -8.08 5.84 6.32
N THR A 331 -6.84 5.36 6.18
CA THR A 331 -6.47 4.00 6.59
C THR A 331 -5.35 3.97 7.62
N GLY A 332 -5.39 2.94 8.47
CA GLY A 332 -4.41 2.72 9.52
C GLY A 332 -4.93 1.86 10.65
N HIS A 333 -4.05 1.61 11.62
CA HIS A 333 -4.34 0.88 12.84
C HIS A 333 -3.56 1.50 14.01
N SER A 334 -4.01 1.24 15.24
CA SER A 334 -3.29 1.64 16.45
C SER A 334 -1.92 0.96 16.51
N VAL A 335 -0.91 1.71 16.90
CA VAL A 335 0.45 1.19 17.10
C VAL A 335 0.55 0.48 18.46
N GLN A 336 1.40 -0.55 18.53
CA GLN A 336 1.75 -1.17 19.82
C GLN A 336 2.54 -0.19 20.70
N ASP A 337 2.58 -0.47 22.00
CA ASP A 337 3.49 0.23 22.90
C ASP A 337 4.94 -0.19 22.58
N VAL A 338 5.76 0.79 22.18
CA VAL A 338 7.13 0.59 21.71
C VAL A 338 8.09 1.44 22.53
N GLN A 339 9.16 0.82 23.02
CA GLN A 339 10.20 1.45 23.81
C GLN A 339 11.54 1.34 23.05
N PRO A 340 11.79 2.24 22.08
CA PRO A 340 13.03 2.23 21.31
C PRO A 340 14.23 2.58 22.19
N SER A 341 15.42 2.14 21.79
CA SER A 341 16.67 2.40 22.52
C SER A 341 17.05 3.88 22.55
N SER A 342 16.57 4.64 21.57
CA SER A 342 16.91 6.05 21.35
C SER A 342 15.63 6.89 21.26
N THR A 343 15.65 8.08 21.88
CA THR A 343 14.62 9.11 21.70
C THR A 343 14.98 10.02 20.54
N VAL A 344 13.99 10.38 19.71
CA VAL A 344 14.22 11.32 18.60
C VAL A 344 14.33 12.73 19.15
N ASP A 345 15.57 13.20 19.27
CA ASP A 345 15.88 14.55 19.74
C ASP A 345 16.24 15.55 18.63
N ASP A 346 16.29 15.10 17.38
CA ASP A 346 16.59 15.95 16.21
C ASP A 346 15.56 17.11 16.09
N PRO A 347 16.02 18.39 16.07
CA PRO A 347 15.14 19.55 16.01
C PRO A 347 14.26 19.60 14.76
N GLU A 348 14.77 19.10 13.62
CA GLU A 348 14.04 19.13 12.36
C GLU A 348 12.90 18.10 12.37
N ILE A 349 13.17 16.88 12.86
CA ILE A 349 12.13 15.87 13.02
C ILE A 349 11.03 16.36 13.98
N LYS A 350 11.42 16.95 15.12
CA LYS A 350 10.47 17.58 16.06
C LYS A 350 9.65 18.67 15.38
N SER A 351 10.27 19.48 14.52
CA SER A 351 9.58 20.54 13.77
C SER A 351 8.54 19.97 12.80
N TRP A 352 8.85 18.88 12.10
CA TRP A 352 7.90 18.20 11.22
C TRP A 352 6.74 17.62 12.01
N LEU A 353 7.01 16.91 13.11
CA LEU A 353 5.97 16.31 13.96
C LEU A 353 5.03 17.35 14.59
N ALA A 354 5.53 18.56 14.86
CA ALA A 354 4.75 19.68 15.37
C ALA A 354 3.83 20.32 14.32
N MET A 355 4.01 20.02 13.02
CA MET A 355 3.14 20.55 11.98
C MET A 355 1.72 19.99 12.11
N GLY A 356 0.73 20.86 11.92
CA GLY A 356 -0.67 20.44 11.82
C GLY A 356 -0.95 19.71 10.50
N ILE A 357 -1.80 18.69 10.56
CA ILE A 357 -2.25 17.90 9.39
C ILE A 357 -3.37 18.64 8.62
N LYS A 358 -4.24 19.36 9.34
CA LYS A 358 -5.30 20.19 8.74
C LYS A 358 -4.86 21.63 8.61
N SER A 359 -5.25 22.28 7.51
CA SER A 359 -5.06 23.72 7.37
C SER A 359 -6.02 24.45 8.31
N LYS A 360 -5.52 25.41 9.11
CA LYS A 360 -6.39 26.32 9.85
C LYS A 360 -7.18 27.11 8.81
N LYS A 361 -8.52 27.02 8.81
CA LYS A 361 -9.38 27.89 8.00
C LYS A 361 -8.88 29.33 8.14
N LYS A 362 -8.43 29.97 7.04
CA LYS A 362 -8.33 31.44 7.01
C LYS A 362 -9.73 31.94 7.33
N GLY A 363 -9.91 32.49 8.53
CA GLY A 363 -11.20 33.02 8.98
C GLY A 363 -11.72 33.95 7.90
N GLY A 364 -12.95 33.70 7.42
CA GLY A 364 -13.61 34.56 6.46
C GLY A 364 -13.60 35.98 7.01
N GLY A 365 -12.85 36.86 6.36
CA GLY A 365 -12.85 38.28 6.69
C GLY A 365 -14.31 38.74 6.66
N LYS A 366 -14.79 39.25 7.80
CA LYS A 366 -16.06 39.97 7.87
C LYS A 366 -16.04 41.00 6.75
N LYS A 367 -16.82 40.78 5.68
CA LYS A 367 -17.22 41.86 4.78
C LYS A 367 -17.91 42.90 5.67
N LYS A 368 -17.21 43.98 6.00
CA LYS A 368 -17.85 45.20 6.49
C LYS A 368 -18.88 45.57 5.42
N LYS A 369 -20.17 45.40 5.73
CA LYS A 369 -21.23 46.07 4.99
C LYS A 369 -20.98 47.56 5.18
N GLY A 370 -20.53 48.23 4.12
CA GLY A 370 -20.53 49.68 4.05
C GLY A 370 -21.97 50.16 4.00
N LEU A 371 -22.25 51.17 4.83
CA LEU A 371 -23.45 52.00 4.83
C LEU A 371 -23.59 52.77 3.52
#